data_AF-A0A496QVU4-F1
#
_entry.id   AF-A0A496QVU4-F1
#
_cell.length_a   1.000
_cell.length_b   1.000
_cell.length_c   1.000
_cell.angle_alpha   90.00
_cell.angle_beta   90.00
_cell.angle_gamma   90.00
#
_symmetry.space_group_name_H-M   'P 1'
#
loop_
_entity.id
_entity.type
_entity.pdbx_description
1 polymer ?
#
loop_
_entity_poly.entity_id
_entity_poly.type
_entity_poly.pdbx_seq_one_letter_code
_entity_poly.pdbx_strand_id
1 'polypeptide(L)'
;MSQCTNHPHLKAKDFCSECGKAFCMGCLLLLGPKEKIICNKCYRATSEKIQKVIIRGMVSVIFLVITGVLTLFYGFVLIGGEGLKSIPILIIGALLLGLMALTIRYLRNQKDSLTVKRYPPD
;
A
#
# COMPACT_ATOMS: atom_id res chain seq x y z
N MET A 1 25.12 15.46 -24.42
CA MET A 1 25.12 14.59 -23.22
C MET A 1 24.64 15.42 -22.05
N SER A 2 23.55 15.03 -21.39
CA SER A 2 23.06 15.73 -20.19
C SER A 2 23.92 15.38 -18.96
N GLN A 3 24.10 16.36 -18.07
CA GLN A 3 24.72 16.14 -16.77
C GLN A 3 23.69 15.57 -15.79
N CYS A 4 24.17 14.85 -14.77
CA CYS A 4 23.31 14.39 -13.69
C CYS A 4 22.75 15.59 -12.92
N THR A 5 21.44 15.59 -12.68
CA THR A 5 20.74 16.66 -11.96
C THR A 5 21.27 16.86 -10.52
N ASN A 6 21.69 15.77 -9.85
CA ASN A 6 22.23 15.83 -8.48
C ASN A 6 23.75 16.03 -8.45
N HIS A 7 24.45 15.57 -9.49
CA HIS A 7 25.91 15.59 -9.57
C HIS A 7 26.32 16.22 -10.92
N PRO A 8 26.41 17.56 -11.01
CA PRO A 8 26.68 18.24 -12.28
C PRO A 8 28.01 17.81 -12.93
N HIS A 9 28.98 17.39 -12.11
CA HIS A 9 30.29 16.89 -12.56
C HIS A 9 30.23 15.47 -13.17
N LEU A 10 29.12 14.74 -13.04
CA LEU A 10 28.94 13.40 -13.60
C LEU A 10 28.02 13.44 -14.83
N LYS A 11 28.32 12.61 -15.82
CA LYS A 11 27.41 12.37 -16.95
C LYS A 11 26.17 11.61 -16.47
N ALA A 12 25.00 12.03 -16.95
CA ALA A 12 23.80 11.25 -16.72
C ALA A 12 23.87 9.93 -17.50
N LYS A 13 23.34 8.88 -16.90
CA LYS A 13 23.26 7.55 -17.51
C LYS A 13 21.86 7.27 -18.04
N ASP A 14 20.84 7.65 -17.28
CA ASP A 14 19.44 7.45 -17.65
C ASP A 14 18.54 8.55 -17.06
N PHE A 15 17.24 8.47 -17.36
CA PHE A 15 16.22 9.41 -16.96
C PHE A 15 15.24 8.80 -15.97
N CYS A 16 14.79 9.61 -15.02
CA CYS A 16 13.72 9.20 -14.12
C CYS A 16 12.38 9.18 -14.87
N SER A 17 11.70 8.04 -14.87
CA SER A 17 10.39 7.87 -15.50
C SER A 17 9.24 8.69 -14.88
N GLU A 18 9.42 9.24 -13.67
CA GLU A 18 8.42 10.08 -12.99
C GLU A 18 8.60 11.57 -13.29
N CYS A 19 9.84 12.08 -13.23
CA CYS A 19 10.11 13.51 -13.39
C CYS A 19 10.83 13.90 -14.69
N GLY A 20 11.22 12.93 -15.53
CA GLY A 20 11.88 13.15 -16.82
C GLY A 20 13.31 13.71 -16.75
N LYS A 21 13.87 13.84 -15.55
CA LYS A 21 15.21 14.42 -15.34
C LYS A 21 16.31 13.37 -15.48
N ALA A 22 17.49 13.81 -15.91
CA ALA A 22 18.65 12.96 -16.15
C ALA A 22 19.46 12.76 -14.86
N PHE A 23 19.88 11.51 -14.58
CA PHE A 23 20.61 11.14 -13.37
C PHE A 23 21.76 10.17 -13.66
N CYS A 24 22.79 10.19 -12.82
CA CYS A 24 23.83 9.16 -12.78
C CYS A 24 23.30 7.91 -12.05
N MET A 25 23.97 6.76 -12.22
CA MET A 25 23.56 5.48 -11.63
C MET A 25 23.36 5.53 -10.12
N GLY A 26 24.26 6.20 -9.38
CA GLY A 26 24.12 6.33 -7.92
C GLY A 26 22.89 7.12 -7.45
N CYS A 27 22.18 7.80 -8.36
CA CYS A 27 20.96 8.55 -8.07
C CYS A 27 19.68 7.85 -8.56
N LEU A 28 19.82 6.73 -9.29
CA LEU A 28 18.74 5.95 -9.85
C LEU A 28 18.44 4.71 -8.99
N LEU A 29 17.18 4.34 -8.97
CA LEU A 29 16.62 3.21 -8.24
C LEU A 29 15.68 2.45 -9.17
N LEU A 30 15.60 1.13 -8.99
CA LEU A 30 14.61 0.28 -9.65
C LEU A 30 13.46 0.04 -8.67
N LEU A 31 12.24 0.41 -9.06
CA LEU A 31 11.03 0.28 -8.26
C LEU A 31 10.12 -0.83 -8.78
N GLY A 32 9.71 -1.70 -7.87
CA GLY A 32 8.72 -2.74 -8.08
C GLY A 32 9.24 -3.91 -8.93
N PRO A 33 8.37 -4.92 -9.17
CA PRO A 33 8.71 -6.09 -9.98
C PRO A 33 8.90 -5.78 -11.46
N LYS A 34 8.42 -4.62 -11.93
CA LYS A 34 8.63 -4.11 -13.30
C LYS A 34 9.92 -3.30 -13.45
N GLU A 35 10.72 -3.19 -12.39
CA GLU A 35 12.01 -2.50 -12.36
C GLU A 35 11.94 -1.08 -12.94
N LYS A 36 10.94 -0.32 -12.53
CA LYS A 36 10.73 1.05 -13.02
C LYS A 36 11.88 1.94 -12.54
N ILE A 37 12.61 2.55 -13.48
CA ILE A 37 13.74 3.45 -13.18
C ILE A 37 13.22 4.78 -12.63
N ILE A 38 13.56 5.09 -11.39
CA ILE A 38 13.16 6.32 -10.71
C ILE A 38 14.32 6.95 -9.95
N CYS A 39 14.25 8.26 -9.70
CA CYS A 39 15.20 8.92 -8.81
C CYS A 39 14.78 8.82 -7.34
N ASN A 40 15.75 8.98 -6.44
CA ASN A 40 15.50 8.92 -4.99
C ASN A 40 14.43 9.92 -4.50
N LYS A 41 14.36 11.12 -5.10
CA LYS A 41 13.34 12.13 -4.74
C LYS A 41 11.93 11.66 -5.09
N CYS A 42 11.73 11.16 -6.31
CA CYS A 42 10.45 10.61 -6.75
C CYS A 42 10.08 9.36 -5.94
N TYR A 43 11.06 8.49 -5.66
CA TYR A 43 10.86 7.34 -4.78
C TYR A 43 10.32 7.76 -3.42
N ARG A 44 10.94 8.74 -2.76
CA ARG A 44 10.50 9.21 -1.44
C ARG A 44 9.06 9.70 -1.46
N ALA A 45 8.69 10.50 -2.46
CA ALA A 45 7.32 10.99 -2.62
C ALA A 45 6.31 9.84 -2.84
N THR A 46 6.65 8.86 -3.68
CA THR A 46 5.82 7.68 -3.90
C THR A 46 5.70 6.81 -2.65
N SER A 47 6.81 6.61 -1.94
CA SER A 47 6.84 5.84 -0.69
C SER A 47 5.95 6.48 0.38
N GLU A 48 5.98 7.80 0.53
CA GLU A 48 5.14 8.51 1.49
C GLU A 48 3.64 8.39 1.15
N LYS A 49 3.29 8.52 -0.13
CA LYS A 49 1.90 8.31 -0.59
C LYS A 49 1.41 6.90 -0.27
N ILE A 50 2.22 5.88 -0.56
CA ILE A 50 1.85 4.50 -0.31
C ILE A 50 1.79 4.21 1.19
N GLN A 51 2.71 4.74 2.00
CA GLN A 51 2.65 4.63 3.46
C GLN A 51 1.33 5.19 4.03
N LYS A 52 0.88 6.35 3.54
CA LYS A 52 -0.43 6.91 3.94
C LYS A 52 -1.59 5.99 3.56
N VAL A 53 -1.55 5.37 2.38
CA VAL A 53 -2.56 4.37 1.96
C VAL A 53 -2.54 3.14 2.86
N ILE A 54 -1.35 2.64 3.20
CA ILE A 54 -1.19 1.48 4.10
C ILE A 54 -1.75 1.79 5.48
N ILE A 55 -1.38 2.93 6.07
CA ILE A 55 -1.87 3.35 7.40
C ILE A 55 -3.40 3.49 7.38
N ARG A 56 -3.97 4.15 6.36
CA ARG A 56 -5.43 4.29 6.23
C ARG A 56 -6.13 2.93 6.11
N GLY A 57 -5.54 2.01 5.36
CA GLY A 57 -6.07 0.65 5.23
C GLY A 57 -5.98 -0.12 6.55
N MET A 58 -4.89 -0.01 7.31
CA MET A 58 -4.77 -0.64 8.63
C MET A 58 -5.81 -0.11 9.62
N VAL A 59 -6.03 1.21 9.66
CA VAL A 59 -7.07 1.81 10.51
C VAL A 59 -8.47 1.29 10.13
N SER A 60 -8.76 1.17 8.83
CA SER A 60 -10.02 0.60 8.34
C SER A 60 -10.21 -0.85 8.81
N VAL A 61 -9.17 -1.68 8.67
CA VAL A 61 -9.17 -3.08 9.12
C VAL A 61 -9.44 -3.17 10.63
N ILE A 62 -8.76 -2.37 11.45
CA ILE A 62 -8.97 -2.34 12.91
C ILE A 62 -10.41 -1.95 13.23
N PHE A 63 -10.94 -0.90 12.58
CA PHE A 63 -12.31 -0.45 12.79
C PHE A 63 -13.35 -1.52 12.43
N LEU A 64 -13.14 -2.25 11.32
CA LEU A 64 -14.00 -3.36 10.91
C LEU A 64 -13.97 -4.51 11.91
N VAL A 65 -12.79 -4.86 12.45
CA VAL A 65 -12.67 -5.89 13.50
C VAL A 65 -13.45 -5.49 14.75
N ILE A 66 -13.25 -4.26 15.24
CA ILE A 66 -13.94 -3.77 16.45
C ILE A 66 -15.46 -3.78 16.22
N THR A 67 -15.92 -3.23 15.10
CA THR A 67 -17.34 -3.18 14.75
C THR A 67 -17.94 -4.58 14.61
N GLY A 68 -17.22 -5.51 14.00
CA GLY A 68 -17.64 -6.91 13.86
C GLY A 68 -17.77 -7.61 15.22
N VAL A 69 -16.79 -7.44 16.11
CA VAL A 69 -16.83 -8.02 17.46
C VAL A 69 -18.00 -7.45 18.27
N LEU A 70 -18.21 -6.13 18.23
CA LEU A 70 -19.35 -5.49 18.89
C LEU A 70 -20.68 -6.03 18.35
N THR A 71 -20.82 -6.12 17.02
CA THR A 71 -22.06 -6.62 16.39
C THR A 71 -22.37 -8.06 16.82
N LEU A 72 -21.35 -8.93 16.89
CA LEU A 72 -21.51 -10.31 17.38
C LEU A 72 -21.88 -10.36 18.86
N PHE A 73 -21.24 -9.52 19.69
CA PHE A 73 -21.53 -9.43 21.12
C PHE A 73 -22.98 -8.99 21.37
N TYR A 74 -23.43 -7.91 20.71
CA TYR A 74 -24.82 -7.45 20.79
C TYR A 74 -25.81 -8.50 20.26
N GLY A 75 -25.46 -9.19 19.18
CA GLY A 75 -26.24 -10.31 18.66
C GLY A 75 -26.43 -11.42 19.70
N PHE A 76 -25.36 -11.83 20.37
CA PHE A 76 -25.42 -12.87 21.42
C PHE A 76 -26.30 -12.45 22.60
N VAL A 77 -26.16 -11.21 23.07
CA VAL A 77 -26.98 -10.65 24.16
C VAL A 77 -28.47 -10.62 23.79
N LEU A 78 -28.80 -10.27 22.54
CA LEU A 78 -30.19 -10.20 22.06
C LEU A 78 -30.81 -11.58 21.80
N ILE A 79 -30.01 -12.57 21.36
CA ILE A 79 -30.48 -13.94 21.10
C ILE A 79 -30.89 -14.66 22.39
N GLY A 80 -30.34 -14.27 23.55
CA GLY A 80 -30.80 -14.75 24.86
C GLY A 80 -32.26 -14.39 25.18
N GLY A 81 -32.90 -13.50 24.38
CA GLY A 81 -34.31 -13.10 24.54
C GLY A 81 -35.28 -13.67 23.51
N GLU A 82 -34.94 -13.75 22.22
CA GLU A 82 -35.85 -14.23 21.15
C GLU A 82 -35.08 -14.86 19.97
N GLY A 83 -35.14 -16.20 19.84
CA GLY A 83 -34.22 -17.02 19.03
C GLY A 83 -34.30 -16.96 17.49
N LEU A 84 -35.08 -16.07 16.86
CA LEU A 84 -35.31 -16.09 15.40
C LEU A 84 -34.82 -14.85 14.60
N LYS A 85 -34.37 -13.76 15.27
CA LYS A 85 -33.96 -12.50 14.60
C LYS A 85 -32.49 -12.45 14.15
N SER A 86 -31.76 -13.58 14.22
CA SER A 86 -30.29 -13.65 14.10
C SER A 86 -29.74 -13.82 12.68
N ILE A 87 -30.57 -14.18 11.69
CA ILE A 87 -30.17 -14.34 10.28
C ILE A 87 -29.49 -13.10 9.68
N PRO A 88 -30.02 -11.86 9.81
CA PRO A 88 -29.37 -10.67 9.24
C PRO A 88 -27.99 -10.37 9.85
N ILE A 89 -27.74 -10.76 11.10
CA ILE A 89 -26.46 -10.54 11.79
C ILE A 89 -25.36 -11.41 11.18
N LEU A 90 -25.67 -12.66 10.81
CA LEU A 90 -24.73 -13.56 10.15
C LEU A 90 -24.34 -13.06 8.75
N ILE A 91 -25.29 -12.49 8.01
CA ILE A 91 -25.03 -11.90 6.68
C ILE A 91 -24.08 -10.70 6.81
N ILE A 92 -24.33 -9.81 7.79
CA ILE A 92 -23.46 -8.66 8.06
C ILE A 92 -22.05 -9.13 8.45
N GLY A 93 -21.94 -10.15 9.32
CA GLY A 93 -20.66 -10.73 9.72
C GLY A 93 -19.87 -11.29 8.54
N ALA A 94 -20.52 -12.05 7.65
CA ALA A 94 -19.88 -12.58 6.45
C ALA A 94 -19.40 -11.46 5.49
N LEU A 95 -20.20 -10.40 5.34
CA LEU A 95 -19.87 -9.25 4.50
C LEU A 95 -18.67 -8.47 5.04
N LEU A 96 -18.59 -8.29 6.36
CA LEU A 96 -17.43 -7.68 7.03
C LEU A 96 -16.15 -8.51 6.84
N LEU A 97 -16.22 -9.84 6.95
CA LEU A 97 -15.09 -10.73 6.68
C LEU A 97 -14.62 -10.66 5.22
N GLY A 98 -15.56 -10.54 4.27
CA GLY A 98 -15.25 -10.31 2.86
C GLY A 98 -14.48 -9.00 2.62
N LEU A 99 -14.95 -7.90 3.21
CA LEU A 99 -14.28 -6.59 3.13
C LEU A 99 -12.88 -6.61 3.78
N MET A 100 -12.74 -7.33 4.89
CA MET A 100 -11.45 -7.57 5.55
C MET A 100 -10.47 -8.31 4.63
N ALA A 101 -10.89 -9.40 4.00
CA ALA A 101 -10.04 -10.14 3.07
C ALA A 101 -9.62 -9.28 1.87
N LEU A 102 -10.54 -8.45 1.34
CA LEU A 102 -10.29 -7.59 0.20
C LEU A 102 -9.31 -6.45 0.53
N THR A 103 -9.46 -5.82 1.70
CA THR A 103 -8.54 -4.78 2.17
C THR A 103 -7.14 -5.33 2.44
N ILE A 104 -7.02 -6.53 3.03
CA ILE A 104 -5.73 -7.19 3.23
C ILE A 104 -5.03 -7.50 1.89
N ARG A 105 -5.77 -8.03 0.90
CA ARG A 105 -5.23 -8.27 -0.45
C ARG A 105 -4.76 -6.98 -1.10
N TYR A 106 -5.54 -5.92 -0.99
CA TYR A 106 -5.18 -4.60 -1.52
C TYR A 106 -3.90 -4.05 -0.88
N LEU A 107 -3.78 -4.15 0.46
CA LEU A 107 -2.60 -3.70 1.20
C LEU A 107 -1.33 -4.50 0.83
N ARG A 108 -1.46 -5.82 0.64
CA ARG A 108 -0.34 -6.67 0.22
C ARG A 108 0.18 -6.26 -1.16
N ASN A 109 -0.72 -6.06 -2.12
CA ASN A 109 -0.35 -5.66 -3.48
C ASN A 109 0.37 -4.29 -3.53
N GLN A 110 -0.03 -3.35 -2.66
CA GLN A 110 0.66 -2.08 -2.49
C GLN A 110 2.08 -2.25 -1.93
N LYS A 111 2.27 -3.15 -0.96
CA LYS A 111 3.59 -3.45 -0.38
C LYS A 111 4.55 -4.01 -1.43
N ASP A 112 4.10 -4.93 -2.27
CA ASP A 112 4.96 -5.58 -3.28
C ASP A 112 5.44 -4.57 -4.36
N SER A 113 4.62 -3.54 -4.61
CA SER A 113 4.95 -2.44 -5.51
C SER A 113 6.06 -1.51 -5.00
N LEU A 114 6.40 -1.58 -3.70
CA LEU A 114 7.41 -0.75 -3.05
C LEU A 114 8.81 -1.38 -2.99
N THR A 115 9.00 -2.56 -3.56
CA THR A 115 10.32 -3.20 -3.60
C THR A 115 11.31 -2.30 -4.34
N VAL A 116 12.44 -1.98 -3.71
CA VAL A 116 13.47 -1.12 -4.32
C VAL A 116 14.80 -1.83 -4.35
N LYS A 117 15.46 -1.72 -5.50
CA LYS A 117 16.86 -2.13 -5.69
C LYS A 117 17.66 -0.92 -6.17
N ARG A 118 18.95 -0.89 -5.83
CA ARG A 118 19.86 0.07 -6.47
C ARG A 118 19.98 -0.27 -7.94
N TYR A 119 20.09 0.76 -8.77
CA TYR A 119 20.44 0.58 -10.16
C TYR A 119 21.83 -0.10 -10.24
N PRO A 120 21.98 -1.18 -11.01
CA PRO A 120 23.26 -1.89 -11.09
C PRO A 120 24.36 -0.97 -11.61
N PRO A 121 25.58 -1.02 -11.05
CA PRO A 121 26.74 -0.41 -11.69
C PRO A 121 27.10 -1.23 -12.94
N ASP A 122 27.26 -0.53 -14.07
CA ASP A 122 27.85 -1.12 -15.29
C ASP A 122 29.33 -1.46 -15.11
#